data_AF-A0A8J6MGB0-F1
#
_entry.id   AF-A0A8J6MGB0-F1
#
_cell.length_a   1.000
_cell.length_b   1.000
_cell.length_c   1.000
_cell.angle_alpha   90.00
_cell.angle_beta   90.00
_cell.angle_gamma   90.00
#
_symmetry.space_group_name_H-M   'P 1'
#
loop_
_entity.id
_entity.type
_entity.pdbx_description
1 polymer ?
#
loop_
_entity_poly.entity_id
_entity_poly.type
_entity_poly.pdbx_seq_one_letter_code
_entity_poly.pdbx_strand_id
1 'polypeptide(L)' 'MLRAASAAEIMPRFRNLGADAIHQKSSALDLVTDADEAAERQITAALQGRFPGCLVVGEEATAADPGLPGRMAGAALAFT' A
#
# COMPACT_ATOMS: atom_id res chain seq x y z
N MET A 1 7.39 -10.74 2.84
CA MET A 1 6.99 -9.34 2.66
C MET A 1 6.15 -8.82 3.82
N LEU A 2 4.94 -9.33 4.09
CA LEU A 2 4.06 -8.81 5.16
C LEU A 2 4.73 -8.62 6.54
N ARG A 3 5.40 -9.66 7.06
CA ARG A 3 6.12 -9.55 8.35
C ARG A 3 7.22 -8.49 8.34
N ALA A 4 7.94 -8.37 7.23
CA ALA A 4 9.01 -7.39 7.08
C ALA A 4 8.43 -5.96 7.01
N ALA A 5 7.35 -5.76 6.26
CA ALA A 5 6.66 -4.47 6.18
C ALA A 5 6.03 -4.05 7.50
N SER A 6 5.40 -4.98 8.21
CA SER A 6 4.89 -4.72 9.55
C SER A 6 6.02 -4.33 10.52
N ALA A 7 7.14 -5.07 10.52
CA ALA A 7 8.26 -4.78 11.41
C ALA A 7 8.98 -3.45 11.09
N ALA A 8 9.10 -3.11 9.80
CA ALA A 8 9.79 -1.90 9.36
C ALA A 8 8.90 -0.66 9.46
N GLU A 9 7.63 -0.75 9.05
CA GLU A 9 6.80 0.43 8.85
C GLU A 9 5.71 0.61 9.91
N ILE A 10 5.08 -0.48 10.35
CA ILE A 10 3.95 -0.42 11.28
C ILE A 10 4.42 -0.39 12.74
N MET A 11 5.23 -1.37 13.16
CA MET A 11 5.59 -1.56 14.57
C MET A 11 6.30 -0.37 15.22
N PRO A 12 7.23 0.34 14.54
CA PRO A 12 7.88 1.52 15.14
C PRO A 12 6.94 2.72 15.35
N ARG A 13 5.86 2.79 14.57
CA ARG A 13 4.90 3.89 14.58
C ARG A 13 3.64 3.56 15.38
N PHE A 14 3.41 2.27 15.67
CA PHE A 14 2.25 1.80 16.42
C PHE A 14 2.17 2.47 17.79
N ARG A 15 1.04 3.16 18.05
CA ARG A 15 0.78 3.96 19.27
C ARG A 15 1.76 5.11 19.52
N ASN A 16 2.53 5.50 18.51
CA ASN A 16 3.51 6.58 18.56
C ASN A 16 3.46 7.46 17.29
N LEU A 17 2.31 7.50 16.61
CA LEU A 17 2.09 8.31 15.42
C LEU A 17 1.81 9.77 15.84
N GLY A 18 2.57 10.71 15.27
CA GLY A 18 2.24 12.13 15.37
C GLY A 18 1.01 12.45 14.52
N ALA A 19 0.27 13.51 14.89
CA ALA A 19 -0.93 13.92 14.14
C ALA A 19 -0.62 14.23 12.66
N ASP A 20 0.58 14.72 12.37
CA ASP A 20 1.04 15.08 11.01
C ASP A 20 1.28 13.86 10.10
N ALA A 21 1.29 12.66 10.66
CA ALA A 21 1.47 11.40 9.93
C ALA A 21 0.13 10.66 9.68
N ILE A 22 -1.00 11.32 9.95
CA ILE A 22 -2.36 10.83 9.68
C ILE A 22 -3.00 11.76 8.64
N HIS A 23 -3.42 11.18 7.52
CA HIS A 23 -4.03 11.90 6.41
C HIS A 23 -5.47 11.44 6.20
N GLN A 24 -6.29 12.32 5.63
CA GLN A 24 -7.65 11.99 5.19
C GLN A 24 -7.62 11.80 3.67
N LYS A 25 -8.22 10.70 3.20
CA LYS A 25 -8.44 10.43 1.78
C LYS A 25 -9.74 11.12 1.33
N SER A 26 -10.82 10.34 1.14
CA SER A 26 -12.07 10.82 0.55
C SER A 26 -13.07 11.39 1.56
N SER A 27 -12.94 11.03 2.84
CA SER A 27 -13.84 11.46 3.91
C SER A 27 -13.12 11.56 5.25
N ALA A 28 -13.74 12.22 6.23
CA ALA A 28 -13.20 12.37 7.59
C ALA A 28 -13.01 11.04 8.34
N LEU A 29 -13.65 9.96 7.88
CA LEU A 29 -13.52 8.62 8.44
C LEU A 29 -12.59 7.71 7.61
N ASP A 30 -12.15 8.20 6.46
CA ASP A 30 -11.28 7.49 5.53
C ASP A 30 -9.85 8.01 5.74
N LEU A 31 -9.19 7.41 6.73
CA LEU A 31 -7.87 7.80 7.19
C LEU A 31 -6.81 6.85 6.64
N VAL A 32 -5.65 7.42 6.35
CA VAL A 32 -4.43 6.68 6.03
C VAL A 32 -3.29 7.25 6.83
N THR A 33 -2.32 6.42 7.18
CA THR A 33 -1.10 6.87 7.84
C THR A 33 0.10 6.74 6.92
N ASP A 34 1.16 7.51 7.21
CA ASP A 34 2.47 7.32 6.56
C ASP A 34 2.95 5.86 6.66
N ALA A 35 2.56 5.15 7.73
CA ALA A 35 2.90 3.76 7.95
C ALA A 35 2.19 2.83 6.95
N ASP A 36 0.93 3.08 6.64
CA ASP A 36 0.13 2.30 5.69
C ASP A 36 0.71 2.44 4.27
N GLU A 37 0.96 3.68 3.84
CA GLU A 37 1.56 3.93 2.53
C GLU A 37 2.96 3.33 2.40
N ALA A 38 3.80 3.46 3.44
CA ALA A 38 5.15 2.91 3.42
C ALA A 38 5.13 1.37 3.37
N ALA A 39 4.22 0.74 4.12
CA ALA A 39 4.04 -0.70 4.10
C ALA A 39 3.58 -1.18 2.72
N GLU A 40 2.60 -0.51 2.10
CA GLU A 40 2.14 -0.86 0.75
C GLU A 40 3.25 -0.74 -0.30
N ARG A 41 4.02 0.37 -0.27
CA ARG A 41 5.18 0.56 -1.15
C ARG A 41 6.20 -0.57 -1.01
N GLN A 42 6.52 -0.97 0.22
CA GLN A 42 7.48 -2.05 0.47
C GLN A 42 6.96 -3.42 0.01
N ILE A 43 5.69 -3.72 0.25
CA ILE A 43 5.07 -4.98 -0.19
C ILE A 43 5.04 -5.04 -1.73
N THR A 44 4.66 -3.93 -2.37
CA THR A 44 4.63 -3.80 -3.83
C THR A 44 6.01 -4.04 -4.43
N ALA A 45 7.05 -3.38 -3.91
CA ALA A 45 8.42 -3.59 -4.37
C ALA A 45 8.89 -5.04 -4.18
N ALA A 46 8.55 -5.67 -3.06
CA ALA A 46 8.90 -7.06 -2.80
C ALA A 46 8.19 -8.04 -3.75
N LEU A 47 6.90 -7.80 -4.05
CA LEU A 47 6.13 -8.59 -5.02
C LEU A 47 6.71 -8.47 -6.43
N GLN A 48 6.97 -7.24 -6.89
CA GLN A 48 7.55 -6.98 -8.21
C GLN A 48 8.94 -7.59 -8.36
N GLY A 49 9.76 -7.57 -7.30
CA GLY A 49 11.07 -8.23 -7.29
C GLY A 49 10.97 -9.75 -7.35
N ARG A 50 9.95 -10.36 -6.75
CA ARG A 50 9.77 -11.82 -6.72
C ARG A 50 9.04 -12.36 -7.95
N PHE A 51 8.17 -11.55 -8.54
CA PHE A 51 7.33 -11.86 -9.70
C PHE A 51 7.45 -10.73 -10.73
N PRO A 52 8.52 -10.72 -11.53
CA PRO A 52 8.72 -9.69 -12.55
C PRO A 52 7.51 -9.59 -13.49
N GLY A 53 6.99 -8.37 -13.66
CA GLY A 53 5.84 -8.09 -14.52
C GLY A 53 4.47 -8.32 -13.88
N CYS A 54 4.38 -8.69 -12.59
CA CYS A 54 3.09 -8.73 -11.91
C CYS A 54 2.51 -7.32 -11.73
N LEU A 55 1.19 -7.22 -11.89
CA LEU A 55 0.42 -6.06 -11.45
C LEU A 55 0.18 -6.17 -9.93
N VAL A 56 0.34 -5.08 -9.21
CA VAL A 56 -0.07 -4.99 -7.80
C VAL A 56 -1.12 -3.89 -7.71
N VAL A 57 -2.28 -4.23 -7.17
CA VAL A 57 -3.43 -3.33 -6.99
C VAL A 57 -3.65 -3.18 -5.49
N GLY A 58 -2.94 -2.22 -4.91
CA GLY A 58 -3.12 -1.85 -3.50
C GLY A 58 -4.20 -0.80 -3.31
N GLU A 59 -4.62 -0.60 -2.06
CA GLU A 59 -5.62 0.41 -1.71
C GLU A 59 -5.07 1.82 -1.96
N GLU A 60 -3.84 2.10 -1.53
CA GLU A 60 -3.22 3.41 -1.71
C GLU A 60 -2.88 3.69 -3.17
N ALA A 61 -2.39 2.68 -3.88
CA ALA A 61 -2.15 2.77 -5.32
C ALA A 61 -3.46 3.02 -6.10
N THR A 62 -4.57 2.43 -5.67
CA THR A 62 -5.90 2.66 -6.28
C THR A 62 -6.46 4.03 -5.91
N ALA A 63 -6.20 4.53 -4.70
CA ALA A 63 -6.56 5.89 -4.32
C ALA A 63 -5.82 6.93 -5.18
N ALA A 64 -4.55 6.68 -5.50
CA ALA A 64 -3.74 7.52 -6.38
C ALA A 64 -4.08 7.36 -7.88
N ASP A 65 -4.41 6.14 -8.33
CA ASP A 65 -4.86 5.83 -9.69
C ASP A 65 -6.14 4.99 -9.66
N PRO A 66 -7.33 5.62 -9.68
CA PRO A 66 -8.61 4.91 -9.66
C PRO A 66 -8.83 3.97 -10.86
N GLY A 67 -8.05 4.12 -11.94
CA GLY A 67 -8.09 3.24 -13.10
C GLY A 67 -7.30 1.93 -12.91
N LEU A 68 -6.47 1.83 -11.86
CA LEU A 68 -5.57 0.70 -11.62
C LEU A 68 -6.28 -0.67 -11.57
N PRO A 69 -7.43 -0.84 -10.88
CA PRO A 69 -8.14 -2.12 -10.86
C PRO A 69 -8.58 -2.58 -12.26
N GLY A 70 -8.91 -1.65 -13.15
CA GLY A 70 -9.31 -1.97 -14.53
C GLY A 70 -8.20 -2.63 -15.35
N ARG A 71 -6.94 -2.48 -14.94
CA ARG A 71 -5.78 -3.07 -15.63
C ARG A 71 -5.60 -4.55 -15.30
N MET A 72 -6.25 -5.07 -14.25
CA MET A 72 -6.15 -6.48 -13.85
C MET A 72 -6.61 -7.44 -14.95
N ALA A 73 -7.62 -7.06 -15.75
CA ALA A 73 -8.15 -7.90 -16.82
C ALA A 73 -7.10 -8.27 -17.90
N GLY A 74 -6.06 -7.43 -18.07
CA GLY A 74 -4.97 -7.66 -19.00
C GLY A 74 -3.68 -8.17 -18.36
N ALA A 75 -3.64 -8.33 -17.04
CA ALA A 75 -2.43 -8.71 -16.32
C ALA A 75 -2.21 -10.23 -16.38
N ALA A 76 -1.01 -10.66 -16.76
CA ALA A 76 -0.62 -12.07 -16.71
C ALA A 76 -0.59 -12.63 -15.27
N LEU A 77 -0.31 -11.75 -14.30
CA LEU A 77 -0.38 -12.03 -12.86
C LEU A 77 -0.74 -10.74 -12.14
N ALA A 78 -1.72 -10.79 -11.24
CA ALA A 78 -2.14 -9.66 -10.42
C ALA A 78 -2.23 -10.05 -8.95
N PHE A 79 -1.80 -9.14 -8.08
CA PHE A 79 -1.97 -9.21 -6.62
C PHE A 79 -2.86 -8.05 -6.16
N THR A 80 -3.65 -8.29 -5.13
CA THR A 80 -4.56 -7.35 -4.48
C THR A 80 -4.58 -7.63 -2.98
#